data_AF-A0A2V8QWR0-F1
#
_entry.id   AF-A0A2V8QWR0-F1
#
_cell.length_a   1.000
_cell.length_b   1.000
_cell.length_c   1.000
_cell.angle_alpha   90.00
_cell.angle_beta   90.00
_cell.angle_gamma   90.00
#
_symmetry.space_group_name_H-M   'P 1'
#
loop_
_entity.id
_entity.type
_entity.pdbx_description
1 polymer ?
#
loop_
_entity_poly.entity_id
_entity_poly.type
_entity_poly.pdbx_seq_one_letter_code
_entity_poly.pdbx_strand_id
1 'polypeptide(L)' 'MKKGANTQEVAEKIAEIEDEMRRIGLWRDEPLREEQYEFRQAFAMDTMTLSQWLQFIFVPKVKAI' A
#
# COMPACT_ATOMS: atom_id res chain seq x y z
N MET A 1 -6.09 -28.57 7.80
CA MET A 1 -4.88 -27.80 7.47
C MET A 1 -5.29 -26.64 6.58
N LYS A 2 -5.41 -25.41 7.12
CA LYS A 2 -5.62 -24.22 6.28
C LYS A 2 -4.28 -23.94 5.59
N LYS A 3 -4.17 -24.39 4.34
CA LYS A 3 -3.05 -24.09 3.43
C LYS A 3 -2.79 -22.58 3.56
N GLY A 4 -1.53 -22.19 3.79
CA GLY A 4 -1.14 -20.79 3.94
C GLY A 4 -1.81 -19.94 2.86
N ALA A 5 -2.17 -18.69 3.20
CA ALA A 5 -2.79 -17.74 2.27
C ALA A 5 -2.18 -17.93 0.87
N ASN A 6 -3.03 -18.27 -0.10
CA ASN A 6 -2.57 -18.58 -1.44
C ASN A 6 -1.91 -17.30 -1.97
N THR A 7 -0.63 -17.32 -2.34
CA THR A 7 0.08 -16.14 -2.88
C THR A 7 -0.72 -15.47 -4.00
N GLN A 8 -1.45 -16.28 -4.78
CA GLN A 8 -2.40 -15.81 -5.79
C GLN A 8 -3.56 -14.98 -5.19
N GLU A 9 -4.18 -15.46 -4.11
CA GLU A 9 -5.26 -14.73 -3.41
C GLU A 9 -4.73 -13.41 -2.83
N VAL A 10 -3.50 -13.40 -2.29
CA VAL A 10 -2.87 -12.16 -1.80
C VAL A 10 -2.65 -11.18 -2.95
N ALA A 11 -2.11 -11.65 -4.09
CA ALA A 11 -1.90 -10.81 -5.27
C ALA A 11 -3.22 -10.22 -5.80
N GLU A 12 -4.29 -11.03 -5.86
CA GLU A 12 -5.62 -10.59 -6.23
C GLU A 12 -6.15 -9.50 -5.29
N LYS A 13 -6.00 -9.69 -3.97
CA LYS A 13 -6.44 -8.67 -2.99
C LYS A 13 -5.63 -7.39 -3.07
N ILE A 14 -4.34 -7.47 -3.37
CA ILE A 14 -3.53 -6.27 -3.59
C ILE A 14 -3.94 -5.53 -4.86
N ALA A 15 -4.30 -6.24 -5.93
CA ALA A 15 -4.84 -5.64 -7.14
C ALA A 15 -6.19 -4.94 -6.88
N GLU A 16 -7.10 -5.60 -6.14
CA GLU A 16 -8.40 -5.01 -5.75
C GLU A 16 -8.23 -3.70 -4.95
N ILE A 17 -7.24 -3.64 -4.03
CA ILE A 17 -6.95 -2.42 -3.27
C ILE A 17 -6.49 -1.29 -4.19
N GLU A 18 -5.57 -1.57 -5.12
CA GLU A 18 -5.09 -0.57 -6.07
C GLU A 18 -6.21 -0.05 -6.98
N ASP A 19 -7.02 -0.96 -7.55
CA ASP A 19 -8.14 -0.61 -8.42
C ASP A 19 -9.16 0.26 -7.69
N GLU A 20 -9.49 -0.10 -6.45
CA GLU A 20 -10.41 0.67 -5.62
C GLU A 20 -9.85 2.06 -5.33
N MET A 21 -8.57 2.17 -4.95
CA MET A 21 -7.92 3.46 -4.72
C MET A 21 -7.93 4.35 -5.96
N ARG A 22 -7.74 3.78 -7.16
CA ARG A 22 -7.87 4.52 -8.43
C ARG A 22 -9.31 4.95 -8.66
N ARG A 23 -10.28 4.05 -8.47
CA ARG A 23 -11.71 4.30 -8.66
C ARG A 23 -12.23 5.45 -7.79
N ILE A 24 -11.75 5.55 -6.55
CA ILE A 24 -12.15 6.60 -5.60
C ILE A 24 -11.24 7.84 -5.61
N GLY A 25 -10.25 7.89 -6.52
CA GLY A 25 -9.37 9.05 -6.68
C GLY A 25 -8.33 9.25 -5.57
N LEU A 26 -7.99 8.19 -4.82
CA LEU A 26 -6.92 8.21 -3.81
C LEU A 26 -5.56 7.77 -4.35
N TRP A 27 -5.52 7.14 -5.53
CA TRP A 27 -4.27 6.78 -6.19
C TRP A 27 -3.60 8.01 -6.81
N ARG A 28 -2.29 8.18 -6.56
CA ARG A 28 -1.49 9.31 -7.04
C ARG A 28 -0.44 8.86 -8.06
N ASP A 29 -0.14 9.66 -9.07
CA ASP A 29 0.96 9.35 -9.99
C ASP A 29 2.30 9.91 -9.49
N GLU A 30 2.25 10.99 -8.72
CA GLU A 30 3.44 11.67 -8.18
C GLU A 30 3.91 11.02 -6.88
N PRO A 31 5.23 10.85 -6.69
CA PRO A 31 5.80 10.38 -5.44
C PRO A 31 5.56 11.37 -4.29
N LEU A 32 5.72 10.90 -3.05
CA LEU A 32 5.74 11.79 -1.89
C LEU A 32 7.05 12.59 -1.86
N ARG A 33 7.05 13.67 -1.08
CA ARG A 33 8.29 14.39 -0.79
C ARG A 33 9.24 13.49 -0.01
N GLU A 34 10.54 13.66 -0.20
CA GLU A 34 11.57 12.82 0.42
C GLU A 34 11.42 12.75 1.94
N GLU A 35 11.15 13.88 2.61
CA GLU A 35 10.96 13.94 4.05
C GLU A 35 9.78 13.12 4.58
N GLN A 36 8.81 12.75 3.72
CA GLN A 36 7.68 11.92 4.14
C GLN A 36 8.07 10.45 4.33
N TYR A 37 9.15 10.00 3.70
CA TYR A 37 9.65 8.63 3.87
C TYR A 37 10.43 8.44 5.18
N GLU A 38 10.79 9.52 5.88
CA GLU A 38 11.51 9.52 7.17
C GLU A 38 10.59 9.28 8.38
N PHE A 39 9.58 8.42 8.22
CA PHE A 39 8.58 8.14 9.25
C PHE A 39 9.13 7.31 10.41
N ARG A 40 8.62 7.57 11.62
CA ARG A 40 9.05 6.87 12.85
C ARG A 40 7.92 6.13 13.55
N GLN A 41 6.67 6.45 13.24
CA GLN A 41 5.51 5.78 13.83
C GLN A 41 5.02 4.63 12.94
N ALA A 42 4.29 3.71 13.56
CA ALA A 42 3.60 2.65 12.82
C ALA A 42 2.68 3.27 11.76
N PHE A 43 2.61 2.63 10.59
CA PHE A 43 1.82 3.11 9.44
C PHE A 43 2.19 4.52 8.96
N ALA A 44 3.38 5.03 9.33
CA ALA A 44 3.86 6.35 8.96
C ALA A 44 2.88 7.49 9.30
N MET A 45 2.09 7.33 10.37
CA MET A 45 1.04 8.29 10.75
C MET A 45 1.58 9.69 11.08
N ASP A 46 2.88 9.81 11.32
CA ASP A 46 3.56 11.07 11.59
C ASP A 46 3.91 11.88 10.31
N THR A 47 3.97 11.25 9.14
CA THR A 47 4.46 11.91 7.91
C THR A 47 3.55 11.76 6.69
N MET A 48 2.59 10.85 6.72
CA MET A 48 1.68 10.61 5.59
C MET A 48 0.30 10.12 6.03
N THR A 49 -0.68 10.31 5.16
CA THR A 49 -2.02 9.74 5.34
C THR A 49 -2.01 8.24 5.13
N LEU A 50 -3.03 7.53 5.64
CA LEU A 50 -3.13 6.08 5.48
C LEU A 50 -3.19 5.65 4.00
N SER A 51 -3.87 6.41 3.12
CA SER A 51 -3.91 6.12 1.69
C SER A 51 -2.53 6.25 1.03
N GLN A 52 -1.75 7.25 1.43
CA GLN A 52 -0.36 7.39 0.98
C GLN A 52 0.51 6.24 1.47
N TRP A 53 0.37 5.82 2.73
CA TRP A 53 1.07 4.65 3.25
C TRP A 53 0.68 3.36 2.51
N LEU A 54 -0.61 3.17 2.23
CA LEU A 54 -1.11 2.03 1.46
C LEU A 54 -0.47 1.99 0.06
N GLN A 55 -0.49 3.10 -0.66
CA GLN A 55 0.04 3.18 -2.01
C GLN A 55 1.58 3.04 -2.06
N PHE A 56 2.30 3.83 -1.26
CA PHE A 56 3.74 3.98 -1.45
C PHE A 56 4.58 2.99 -0.63
N ILE A 57 4.00 2.40 0.43
CA ILE A 57 4.73 1.49 1.32
C ILE A 57 4.13 0.09 1.27
N PHE A 58 2.83 -0.07 1.49
CA PHE A 58 2.20 -1.38 1.64
C PHE A 58 2.10 -2.15 0.33
N VAL A 59 1.44 -1.59 -0.70
CA VAL A 59 1.21 -2.26 -1.99
C VAL A 59 2.53 -2.72 -2.64
N PRO A 60 3.59 -1.90 -2.76
CA PRO A 60 4.86 -2.33 -3.35
C PRO A 60 5.55 -3.44 -2.55
N LYS A 61 5.48 -3.38 -1.22
CA LYS A 61 6.08 -4.41 -0.35
C LYS A 61 5.38 -5.75 -0.49
N VAL A 62 4.05 -5.77 -0.54
CA VAL A 62 3.32 -7.05 -0.70
C VAL A 62 3.49 -7.62 -2.10
N LYS A 63 3.56 -6.78 -3.14
CA LYS A 63 3.85 -7.21 -4.53
C LYS A 63 5.24 -7.84 -4.70
N ALA A 64 6.17 -7.59 -3.79
CA ALA A 64 7.54 -8.11 -3.83
C ALA A 64 7.71 -9.48 -3.13
N ILE A 65 6.66 -10.02 -2.53
CA ILE A 65 6.63 -11.34 -1.85
C ILE A 65 6.24 -12.42 -2.87
#